data_AF-W2S6X5-F1
#
_entry.id   AF-W2S6X5-F1
#
_cell.length_a   1.000
_cell.length_b   1.000
_cell.length_c   1.000
_cell.angle_alpha   90.00
_cell.angle_beta   90.00
_cell.angle_gamma   90.00
#
_symmetry.space_group_name_H-M   'P 1'
#
loop_
_entity.id
_entity.type
_entity.pdbx_description
1 polymer ?
#
loop_
_entity_poly.entity_id
_entity_poly.type
_entity_poly.pdbx_seq_one_letter_code
_entity_poly.pdbx_strand_id
1 'polypeptide(L)'
;MSRPLMRIPYTGVLPPPLIVPATASTVHGVIDALSNFLRPPRHDVPPKTALLTGAGISVASGLADYRGKDGTYTSNPSYRPVYYHEFLSSHSWRKRYWARSFLGYPSLLSSKPNLSHRAVASLHSLGLLSSCITQNVDSFHPKAHPDLPTIELHGYLRALLCLSCGTLHPRDQFQESLAALNPAWKTFLASLLASGALSTEDPKRREKLGYRTNPDGDADVPGAPYTTFRYPPCPKCLKTPPILPDGSKGRVVADDDGAWSERSNAGILKPNVIMFGESIPSNVKMAAEDAINSADRLLVIGSSLATYSAFRLAKQAFDRGIPIGILNLGGVRKEEAFFTPESRDEWDRIGNMGEKAFRASWACEDVLPKVVERFKA
;
A
#
# COMPACT_ATOMS: atom_id res chain seq x y z
N MET A 1 -24.59 12.46 21.78
CA MET A 1 -24.03 11.14 21.40
C MET A 1 -22.72 11.39 20.66
N SER A 2 -21.56 11.00 21.21
CA SER A 2 -20.31 11.12 20.47
C SER A 2 -20.38 10.22 19.24
N ARG A 3 -20.02 10.74 18.06
CA ARG A 3 -19.88 9.88 16.87
C ARG A 3 -18.90 8.76 17.21
N PRO A 4 -19.20 7.49 16.89
CA PRO A 4 -18.26 6.42 17.14
C PRO A 4 -16.94 6.77 16.44
N LEU A 5 -15.86 6.84 17.22
CA LEU A 5 -14.52 7.04 16.69
C LEU A 5 -14.26 5.95 15.67
N MET A 6 -13.94 6.33 14.43
CA MET A 6 -13.52 5.41 13.39
C MET A 6 -12.35 4.59 13.94
N ARG A 7 -12.53 3.27 14.04
CA ARG A 7 -11.48 2.35 14.49
C ARG A 7 -10.79 1.74 13.28
N ILE A 8 -9.49 1.60 13.37
CA ILE A 8 -8.72 0.84 12.38
C ILE A 8 -9.16 -0.63 12.51
N PRO A 9 -9.68 -1.25 11.45
CA PRO A 9 -10.15 -2.61 11.53
C PRO A 9 -8.96 -3.59 11.56
N TYR A 10 -9.13 -4.71 12.29
CA TYR A 10 -8.16 -5.80 12.38
C TYR A 10 -6.75 -5.34 12.80
N THR A 11 -6.62 -4.66 13.93
CA THR A 11 -5.31 -4.30 14.52
C THR A 11 -4.67 -5.45 15.31
N GLY A 12 -5.45 -6.47 15.68
CA GLY A 12 -4.96 -7.67 16.34
C GLY A 12 -4.47 -8.75 15.36
N VAL A 13 -3.95 -9.84 15.92
CA VAL A 13 -3.47 -11.00 15.17
C VAL A 13 -4.63 -11.68 14.44
N LEU A 14 -4.46 -11.93 13.13
CA LEU A 14 -5.41 -12.69 12.32
C LEU A 14 -5.27 -14.21 12.58
N PRO A 15 -6.30 -15.01 12.28
CA PRO A 15 -6.21 -16.47 12.40
C PRO A 15 -4.99 -17.03 11.65
N PRO A 16 -4.45 -18.20 12.09
CA PRO A 16 -3.36 -18.86 11.37
C PRO A 16 -3.71 -19.08 9.90
N PRO A 17 -2.73 -18.96 8.99
CA PRO A 17 -2.98 -19.13 7.56
C PRO A 17 -3.43 -20.56 7.25
N LEU A 18 -4.42 -20.68 6.36
CA LEU A 18 -4.72 -21.97 5.74
C LEU A 18 -3.59 -22.37 4.78
N ILE A 19 -3.49 -23.65 4.44
CA ILE A 19 -2.54 -24.17 3.45
C ILE A 19 -3.31 -25.05 2.47
N VAL A 20 -3.36 -24.63 1.21
CA VAL A 20 -4.14 -25.27 0.14
C VAL A 20 -3.35 -25.25 -1.16
N PRO A 21 -3.00 -26.41 -1.75
CA PRO A 21 -3.10 -27.75 -1.17
C PRO A 21 -2.14 -27.94 0.02
N ALA A 22 -2.31 -29.02 0.79
CA ALA A 22 -1.44 -29.32 1.94
C ALA A 22 0.06 -29.42 1.57
N THR A 23 0.37 -29.81 0.33
CA THR A 23 1.74 -29.88 -0.21
C THR A 23 2.42 -28.51 -0.30
N ALA A 24 1.66 -27.41 -0.35
CA ALA A 24 2.17 -26.04 -0.35
C ALA A 24 2.82 -25.61 0.98
N SER A 25 2.91 -26.53 1.96
CA SER A 25 3.72 -26.39 3.17
C SER A 25 5.23 -26.58 2.95
N THR A 26 5.65 -27.02 1.77
CA THR A 26 7.07 -27.19 1.38
C THR A 26 7.45 -26.23 0.25
N VAL A 27 8.74 -25.91 0.11
CA VAL A 27 9.25 -25.04 -0.97
C VAL A 27 8.87 -25.60 -2.35
N HIS A 28 9.10 -26.89 -2.59
CA HIS A 28 8.75 -27.52 -3.87
C HIS A 28 7.25 -27.49 -4.11
N GLY A 29 6.46 -27.88 -3.09
CA GLY A 29 5.01 -27.94 -3.24
C GLY A 29 4.34 -26.58 -3.41
N VAL A 30 4.86 -25.49 -2.81
CA VAL A 30 4.33 -24.15 -3.07
C VAL A 30 4.65 -23.67 -4.48
N ILE A 31 5.85 -23.96 -4.99
CA ILE A 31 6.23 -23.64 -6.37
C ILE A 31 5.33 -24.41 -7.35
N ASP A 32 5.13 -25.71 -7.14
CA ASP A 32 4.24 -26.54 -7.95
C ASP A 32 2.80 -26.02 -7.93
N ALA A 33 2.25 -25.80 -6.74
CA ALA A 33 0.86 -25.40 -6.56
C ALA A 33 0.59 -24.02 -7.18
N LEU A 34 1.48 -23.04 -6.99
CA LEU A 34 1.33 -21.72 -7.59
C LEU A 34 1.50 -21.77 -9.11
N SER A 35 2.41 -22.61 -9.61
CA SER A 35 2.59 -22.79 -11.06
C SER A 35 1.37 -23.42 -11.71
N ASN A 36 0.76 -24.42 -11.06
CA ASN A 36 -0.49 -25.02 -11.52
C ASN A 36 -1.65 -24.02 -11.46
N PHE A 37 -1.73 -23.21 -10.41
CA PHE A 37 -2.76 -22.18 -10.27
C PHE A 37 -2.70 -21.13 -11.40
N LEU A 38 -1.48 -20.72 -11.77
CA LEU A 38 -1.26 -19.73 -12.83
C LEU A 38 -1.41 -20.31 -14.24
N ARG A 39 -1.36 -21.64 -14.40
CA ARG A 39 -1.44 -22.28 -15.70
C ARG A 39 -2.83 -22.07 -16.32
N PRO A 40 -2.92 -21.77 -17.64
CA PRO A 40 -4.22 -21.67 -18.27
C PRO A 40 -4.96 -23.00 -18.26
N PRO A 41 -6.31 -22.97 -18.24
CA PRO A 41 -7.10 -24.20 -18.26
C PRO A 41 -7.04 -24.90 -19.63
N ARG A 42 -6.62 -24.21 -20.69
CA ARG A 42 -6.34 -24.77 -22.02
C ARG A 42 -5.13 -24.09 -22.66
N HIS A 43 -4.38 -24.81 -23.48
CA HIS A 43 -3.16 -24.31 -24.13
C HIS A 43 -3.42 -23.19 -25.16
N ASP A 44 -4.64 -23.08 -25.69
CA ASP A 44 -5.05 -22.13 -26.74
C ASP A 44 -5.53 -20.78 -26.19
N VAL A 45 -5.75 -20.65 -24.87
CA VAL A 45 -6.23 -19.42 -24.22
C VAL A 45 -5.22 -18.95 -23.18
N PRO A 46 -4.63 -17.74 -23.33
CA PRO A 46 -3.73 -17.20 -22.31
C PRO A 46 -4.51 -16.90 -21.02
N PRO A 47 -3.98 -17.26 -19.84
CA PRO A 47 -4.69 -17.04 -18.58
C PRO A 47 -4.69 -15.56 -18.21
N LYS A 48 -5.86 -15.04 -17.82
CA LYS A 48 -5.98 -13.66 -17.33
C LYS A 48 -6.05 -13.64 -15.81
N THR A 49 -4.88 -13.73 -15.15
CA THR A 49 -4.82 -13.56 -13.69
C THR A 49 -4.77 -12.07 -13.36
N ALA A 50 -5.66 -11.59 -12.49
CA ALA A 50 -5.52 -10.28 -11.84
C ALA A 50 -4.72 -10.45 -10.55
N LEU A 51 -3.74 -9.57 -10.33
CA LEU A 51 -3.04 -9.50 -9.05
C LEU A 51 -3.73 -8.52 -8.10
N LEU A 52 -3.80 -8.88 -6.81
CA LEU A 52 -4.13 -7.97 -5.73
C LEU A 52 -3.00 -7.95 -4.70
N THR A 53 -2.24 -6.86 -4.62
CA THR A 53 -1.05 -6.78 -3.77
C THR A 53 -1.26 -5.89 -2.55
N GLY A 54 -0.50 -6.17 -1.49
CA GLY A 54 -0.41 -5.34 -0.28
C GLY A 54 1.03 -5.19 0.20
N ALA A 55 1.20 -4.56 1.36
CA ALA A 55 2.52 -4.11 1.85
C ALA A 55 3.54 -5.25 2.00
N GLY A 56 3.07 -6.50 2.21
CA GLY A 56 3.92 -7.67 2.35
C GLY A 56 4.83 -7.93 1.15
N ILE A 57 4.41 -7.56 -0.08
CA ILE A 57 5.26 -7.73 -1.28
C ILE A 57 6.48 -6.78 -1.27
N SER A 58 6.42 -5.68 -0.52
CA SER A 58 7.45 -4.64 -0.44
C SER A 58 8.34 -4.77 0.80
N VAL A 59 8.15 -5.79 1.64
CA VAL A 59 8.96 -6.00 2.86
C VAL A 59 10.44 -6.20 2.51
N ALA A 60 10.74 -7.06 1.53
CA ALA A 60 12.10 -7.26 1.02
C ALA A 60 12.69 -6.04 0.28
N SER A 61 11.94 -4.95 0.14
CA SER A 61 12.45 -3.64 -0.33
C SER A 61 12.89 -2.73 0.82
N GLY A 62 12.89 -3.22 2.06
CA GLY A 62 13.22 -2.46 3.27
C GLY A 62 12.06 -1.62 3.82
N LEU A 63 10.84 -1.77 3.27
CA LEU A 63 9.65 -1.09 3.78
C LEU A 63 8.98 -1.94 4.87
N ALA A 64 8.46 -1.30 5.90
CA ALA A 64 7.65 -2.00 6.89
C ALA A 64 6.33 -2.49 6.25
N ASP A 65 5.68 -3.46 6.89
CA ASP A 65 4.26 -3.73 6.69
C ASP A 65 3.43 -3.23 7.88
N TYR A 66 2.10 -3.32 7.80
CA TYR A 66 1.23 -2.89 8.90
C TYR A 66 0.96 -3.96 9.96
N ARG A 67 0.93 -5.24 9.59
CA ARG A 67 0.26 -6.31 10.37
C ARG A 67 1.04 -7.61 10.47
N GLY A 68 2.22 -7.69 9.87
CA GLY A 68 3.12 -8.82 10.06
C GLY A 68 3.59 -8.91 11.50
N LYS A 69 4.41 -9.94 11.79
CA LYS A 69 5.01 -10.16 13.12
C LYS A 69 5.69 -8.90 13.66
N ASP A 70 6.41 -8.20 12.78
CA ASP A 70 7.12 -6.95 13.10
C ASP A 70 6.43 -5.71 12.48
N GLY A 71 5.15 -5.84 12.08
CA GLY A 71 4.40 -4.78 11.43
C GLY A 71 4.03 -3.62 12.36
N THR A 72 3.65 -2.47 11.80
CA THR A 72 3.35 -1.23 12.55
C THR A 72 2.36 -1.43 13.70
N TYR A 73 1.21 -2.08 13.47
CA TYR A 73 0.18 -2.23 14.50
C TYR A 73 0.56 -3.26 15.56
N THR A 74 1.39 -4.25 15.20
CA THR A 74 1.88 -5.28 16.13
C THR A 74 2.98 -4.72 17.04
N SER A 75 3.92 -3.96 16.45
CA SER A 75 5.09 -3.42 17.13
C SER A 75 4.85 -2.07 17.80
N ASN A 76 3.79 -1.34 17.43
CA ASN A 76 3.34 -0.12 18.07
C ASN A 76 1.80 -0.13 18.24
N PRO A 77 1.27 -0.79 19.29
CA PRO A 77 -0.17 -0.86 19.53
C PRO A 77 -0.85 0.50 19.73
N SER A 78 -0.07 1.53 20.09
CA SER A 78 -0.55 2.91 20.27
C SER A 78 -0.57 3.73 18.98
N TYR A 79 -0.01 3.20 17.89
CA TYR A 79 0.03 3.87 16.60
C TYR A 79 -1.38 4.17 16.11
N ARG A 80 -1.60 5.43 15.72
CA ARG A 80 -2.83 5.89 15.11
C ARG A 80 -2.48 6.81 13.93
N PRO A 81 -2.90 6.47 12.70
CA PRO A 81 -2.69 7.31 11.54
C PRO A 81 -3.52 8.60 11.69
N VAL A 82 -3.16 9.63 10.94
CA VAL A 82 -3.98 10.83 10.83
C VAL A 82 -5.19 10.50 9.95
N TYR A 83 -6.41 10.67 10.46
CA TYR A 83 -7.61 10.41 9.68
C TYR A 83 -7.91 11.56 8.71
N TYR A 84 -8.61 11.24 7.62
CA TYR A 84 -8.92 12.20 6.57
C TYR A 84 -9.62 13.47 7.11
N HIS A 85 -10.66 13.29 7.92
CA HIS A 85 -11.40 14.40 8.52
C HIS A 85 -10.55 15.27 9.46
N GLU A 86 -9.60 14.68 10.18
CA GLU A 86 -8.66 15.41 11.04
C GLU A 86 -7.68 16.24 10.20
N PHE A 87 -7.16 15.66 9.11
CA PHE A 87 -6.29 16.36 8.17
C PHE A 87 -7.01 17.57 7.54
N LEU A 88 -8.28 17.41 7.15
CA LEU A 88 -9.09 18.50 6.59
C LEU A 88 -9.35 19.60 7.60
N SER A 89 -9.80 19.24 8.81
CA SER A 89 -10.33 20.20 9.77
C SER A 89 -9.28 20.93 10.60
N SER A 90 -8.06 20.38 10.74
CA SER A 90 -7.10 20.88 11.72
C SER A 90 -5.72 21.17 11.15
N HIS A 91 -5.29 22.42 11.32
CA HIS A 91 -3.93 22.85 10.98
C HIS A 91 -2.86 22.08 11.77
N SER A 92 -3.09 21.80 13.07
CA SER A 92 -2.14 21.06 13.91
C SER A 92 -2.00 19.59 13.49
N TRP A 93 -3.10 18.95 13.06
CA TRP A 93 -3.03 17.60 12.50
C TRP A 93 -2.27 17.54 11.17
N ARG A 94 -2.40 18.57 10.32
CA ARG A 94 -1.59 18.69 9.09
C ARG A 94 -0.11 18.88 9.40
N LYS A 95 0.23 19.73 10.38
CA LYS A 95 1.63 19.89 10.83
C LYS A 95 2.22 18.57 11.31
N ARG A 96 1.48 17.83 12.16
CA ARG A 96 1.87 16.50 12.63
C ARG A 96 2.06 15.52 11.47
N TYR A 97 1.12 15.46 10.53
CA TYR A 97 1.25 14.60 9.35
C TYR A 97 2.51 14.92 8.55
N TRP A 98 2.72 16.20 8.21
CA TRP A 98 3.83 16.60 7.36
C TRP A 98 5.19 16.44 8.03
N ALA A 99 5.30 16.65 9.33
CA ALA A 99 6.54 16.37 10.07
C ALA A 99 6.93 14.89 10.01
N ARG A 100 5.94 14.01 10.24
CA ARG A 100 6.12 12.55 10.20
C ARG A 100 6.45 12.06 8.78
N SER A 101 5.74 12.58 7.77
CA SER A 101 6.03 12.30 6.36
C SER A 101 7.40 12.84 5.92
N PHE A 102 7.81 14.02 6.38
CA PHE A 102 9.11 14.61 6.07
C PHE A 102 10.26 13.69 6.50
N LEU A 103 10.14 13.12 7.69
CA LEU A 103 11.14 12.22 8.25
C LEU A 103 11.17 10.86 7.56
N GLY A 104 10.02 10.29 7.17
CA GLY A 104 9.96 8.94 6.59
C GLY A 104 10.10 8.88 5.07
N TYR A 105 9.82 9.97 4.35
CA TYR A 105 9.90 10.00 2.88
C TYR A 105 11.28 9.57 2.31
N PRO A 106 12.43 9.91 2.93
CA PRO A 106 13.73 9.44 2.47
C PRO A 106 13.88 7.92 2.39
N SER A 107 13.28 7.14 3.31
CA SER A 107 13.28 5.66 3.22
C SER A 107 12.60 5.18 1.95
N LEU A 108 11.44 5.76 1.64
CA LEU A 108 10.71 5.37 0.44
C LEU A 108 11.50 5.70 -0.83
N LEU A 109 12.17 6.86 -0.85
CA LEU A 109 12.95 7.32 -1.98
C LEU A 109 14.18 6.44 -2.23
N SER A 110 14.82 5.92 -1.17
CA SER A 110 15.98 5.03 -1.30
C SER A 110 15.62 3.58 -1.60
N SER A 111 14.41 3.14 -1.23
CA SER A 111 13.90 1.79 -1.54
C SER A 111 13.62 1.59 -3.03
N LYS A 112 13.76 0.34 -3.47
CA LYS A 112 13.60 -0.07 -4.88
C LYS A 112 12.74 -1.33 -4.99
N PRO A 113 12.12 -1.60 -6.16
CA PRO A 113 11.47 -2.88 -6.41
C PRO A 113 12.40 -4.06 -6.13
N ASN A 114 11.91 -5.06 -5.39
CA ASN A 114 12.66 -6.27 -5.02
C ASN A 114 12.46 -7.42 -6.04
N LEU A 115 12.93 -8.63 -5.69
CA LEU A 115 12.82 -9.81 -6.55
C LEU A 115 11.36 -10.21 -6.83
N SER A 116 10.45 -10.03 -5.87
CA SER A 116 9.02 -10.30 -6.05
C SER A 116 8.42 -9.42 -7.14
N HIS A 117 8.75 -8.12 -7.14
CA HIS A 117 8.27 -7.18 -8.17
C HIS A 117 8.82 -7.51 -9.56
N ARG A 118 10.10 -7.90 -9.65
CA ARG A 118 10.72 -8.36 -10.90
C ARG A 118 10.14 -9.69 -11.40
N ALA A 119 9.79 -10.58 -10.48
CA ALA A 119 9.11 -11.83 -10.82
C ALA A 119 7.70 -11.55 -11.37
N VAL A 120 6.95 -10.61 -10.80
CA VAL A 120 5.67 -10.14 -11.37
C VAL A 120 5.85 -9.62 -12.79
N ALA A 121 6.89 -8.83 -13.07
CA ALA A 121 7.20 -8.39 -14.43
C ALA A 121 7.41 -9.57 -15.38
N SER A 122 8.18 -10.57 -14.95
CA SER A 122 8.44 -11.77 -15.75
C SER A 122 7.19 -12.61 -15.99
N LEU A 123 6.33 -12.79 -14.97
CA LEU A 123 5.06 -13.51 -15.12
C LEU A 123 4.11 -12.79 -16.08
N HIS A 124 4.12 -11.45 -16.09
CA HIS A 124 3.37 -10.68 -17.08
C HIS A 124 3.92 -10.88 -18.50
N SER A 125 5.24 -10.83 -18.71
CA SER A 125 5.86 -11.09 -20.01
C SER A 125 5.60 -12.52 -20.53
N LEU A 126 5.37 -13.47 -19.62
CA LEU A 126 4.95 -14.85 -19.95
C LEU A 126 3.45 -14.96 -20.27
N GLY A 127 2.70 -13.86 -20.26
CA GLY A 127 1.26 -13.85 -20.55
C GLY A 127 0.38 -14.38 -19.42
N LEU A 128 0.92 -14.51 -18.20
CA LEU A 128 0.19 -15.11 -17.07
C LEU A 128 -0.65 -14.10 -16.26
N LEU A 129 -0.31 -12.81 -16.38
CA LEU A 129 -0.91 -11.72 -15.62
C LEU A 129 -1.52 -10.68 -16.56
N SER A 130 -2.75 -10.26 -16.24
CA SER A 130 -3.53 -9.30 -17.02
C SER A 130 -3.58 -7.90 -16.42
N SER A 131 -3.50 -7.79 -15.09
CA SER A 131 -3.56 -6.52 -14.37
C SER A 131 -2.97 -6.66 -12.96
N CYS A 132 -2.60 -5.53 -12.36
CA CYS A 132 -2.15 -5.43 -10.98
C CYS A 132 -2.97 -4.37 -10.24
N ILE A 133 -3.70 -4.79 -9.20
CA ILE A 133 -4.36 -3.88 -8.26
C ILE A 133 -3.49 -3.84 -7.01
N THR A 134 -2.96 -2.68 -6.64
CA THR A 134 -2.11 -2.57 -5.45
C THR A 134 -2.71 -1.64 -4.41
N GLN A 135 -2.66 -2.08 -3.14
CA GLN A 135 -2.93 -1.23 -1.98
C GLN A 135 -1.73 -0.34 -1.63
N ASN A 136 -0.55 -0.65 -2.18
CA ASN A 136 0.67 0.05 -1.82
C ASN A 136 0.70 1.44 -2.46
N VAL A 137 1.32 2.37 -1.77
CA VAL A 137 1.49 3.76 -2.21
C VAL A 137 2.95 4.06 -2.59
N ASP A 138 3.77 3.01 -2.72
CA ASP A 138 5.21 3.05 -3.01
C ASP A 138 5.56 3.21 -4.50
N SER A 139 4.60 2.91 -5.37
CA SER A 139 4.72 2.95 -6.82
C SER A 139 5.81 2.02 -7.37
N PHE A 140 6.12 0.92 -6.69
CA PHE A 140 7.09 -0.05 -7.19
C PHE A 140 6.57 -0.87 -8.35
N HIS A 141 5.28 -1.18 -8.39
CA HIS A 141 4.66 -1.88 -9.51
C HIS A 141 4.84 -1.15 -10.85
N PRO A 142 4.38 0.11 -11.02
CA PRO A 142 4.59 0.84 -12.28
C PRO A 142 6.08 1.06 -12.63
N LYS A 143 6.98 1.08 -11.65
CA LYS A 143 8.43 1.18 -11.89
C LYS A 143 9.05 -0.14 -12.36
N ALA A 144 8.55 -1.28 -11.87
CA ALA A 144 9.11 -2.60 -12.15
C ALA A 144 8.54 -3.23 -13.43
N HIS A 145 7.30 -2.90 -13.79
CA HIS A 145 6.60 -3.43 -14.95
C HIS A 145 5.64 -2.38 -15.52
N PRO A 146 6.16 -1.38 -16.25
CA PRO A 146 5.34 -0.30 -16.79
C PRO A 146 4.26 -0.78 -17.78
N ASP A 147 4.47 -1.93 -18.40
CA ASP A 147 3.55 -2.50 -19.40
C ASP A 147 2.38 -3.29 -18.79
N LEU A 148 2.46 -3.67 -17.50
CA LEU A 148 1.36 -4.33 -16.79
C LEU A 148 0.36 -3.27 -16.29
N PRO A 149 -0.91 -3.28 -16.74
CA PRO A 149 -1.91 -2.33 -16.27
C PRO A 149 -2.03 -2.34 -14.74
N THR A 150 -1.62 -1.23 -14.11
CA THR A 150 -1.55 -1.13 -12.65
C THR A 150 -2.54 -0.10 -12.12
N ILE A 151 -3.38 -0.53 -11.17
CA ILE A 151 -4.32 0.30 -10.42
C ILE A 151 -3.78 0.50 -9.00
N GLU A 152 -3.31 1.71 -8.71
CA GLU A 152 -2.89 2.15 -7.37
C GLU A 152 -4.13 2.51 -6.54
N LEU A 153 -4.75 1.49 -5.93
CA LEU A 153 -6.07 1.56 -5.26
C LEU A 153 -6.12 2.62 -4.15
N HIS A 154 -5.00 2.84 -3.47
CA HIS A 154 -4.85 3.81 -2.38
C HIS A 154 -4.04 5.04 -2.77
N GLY A 155 -3.89 5.30 -4.07
CA GLY A 155 -3.08 6.40 -4.58
C GLY A 155 -1.58 6.13 -4.45
N TYR A 156 -0.78 7.18 -4.36
CA TYR A 156 0.67 7.10 -4.39
C TYR A 156 1.36 8.29 -3.72
N LEU A 157 2.55 8.06 -3.17
CA LEU A 157 3.32 9.07 -2.44
C LEU A 157 4.16 9.98 -3.34
N ARG A 158 4.38 9.63 -4.62
CA ARG A 158 5.19 10.44 -5.57
C ARG A 158 4.59 11.83 -5.89
N ALA A 159 3.35 12.09 -5.51
CA ALA A 159 2.71 13.38 -5.72
C ALA A 159 1.80 13.80 -4.55
N LEU A 160 1.43 15.08 -4.59
CA LEU A 160 0.51 15.74 -3.69
C LEU A 160 -0.72 16.15 -4.48
N LEU A 161 -1.89 16.12 -3.86
CA LEU A 161 -3.12 16.66 -4.39
C LEU A 161 -3.47 17.96 -3.67
N CYS A 162 -3.70 19.04 -4.41
CA CYS A 162 -4.32 20.23 -3.82
C CYS A 162 -5.82 19.99 -3.62
N LEU A 163 -6.27 20.14 -2.37
CA LEU A 163 -7.67 19.93 -1.99
C LEU A 163 -8.63 21.02 -2.52
N SER A 164 -8.10 22.13 -3.03
CA SER A 164 -8.92 23.23 -3.55
C SER A 164 -9.02 23.25 -5.08
N CYS A 165 -7.92 22.98 -5.79
CA CYS A 165 -7.89 23.06 -7.26
C CYS A 165 -7.63 21.73 -7.96
N GLY A 166 -7.48 20.63 -7.22
CA GLY A 166 -7.23 19.29 -7.76
C GLY A 166 -5.88 19.10 -8.46
N THR A 167 -5.02 20.13 -8.49
CA THR A 167 -3.73 20.05 -9.18
C THR A 167 -2.77 19.12 -8.43
N LEU A 168 -2.10 18.25 -9.18
CA LEU A 168 -1.04 17.40 -8.66
C LEU A 168 0.29 18.15 -8.62
N HIS A 169 1.05 17.98 -7.53
CA HIS A 169 2.38 18.54 -7.38
C HIS A 169 3.41 17.44 -7.05
N PRO A 170 4.64 17.48 -7.60
CA PRO A 170 5.66 16.48 -7.29
C PRO A 170 6.03 16.47 -5.80
N ARG A 171 6.12 15.29 -5.19
CA ARG A 171 6.46 15.15 -3.77
C ARG A 171 7.90 15.56 -3.45
N ASP A 172 8.83 15.38 -4.39
CA ASP A 172 10.25 15.72 -4.23
C ASP A 172 10.46 17.24 -4.07
N GLN A 173 9.84 18.05 -4.95
CA GLN A 173 9.89 19.52 -4.86
C GLN A 173 9.26 20.03 -3.55
N PHE A 174 8.21 19.36 -3.08
CA PHE A 174 7.62 19.68 -1.79
C PHE A 174 8.51 19.26 -0.62
N GLN A 175 9.26 18.16 -0.73
CA GLN A 175 10.23 17.75 0.29
C GLN A 175 11.32 18.81 0.46
N GLU A 176 11.81 19.39 -0.63
CA GLU A 176 12.76 20.50 -0.61
C GLU A 176 12.16 21.74 0.07
N SER A 177 10.91 22.06 -0.26
CA SER A 177 10.19 23.18 0.36
C SER A 177 9.97 22.96 1.86
N LEU A 178 9.63 21.73 2.28
CA LEU A 178 9.55 21.37 3.70
C LEU A 178 10.91 21.53 4.38
N ALA A 179 12.00 21.09 3.75
CA ALA A 179 13.35 21.23 4.31
C ALA A 179 13.77 22.71 4.47
N ALA A 180 13.43 23.55 3.50
CA ALA A 180 13.71 24.99 3.53
C ALA A 180 12.93 25.70 4.66
N LEU A 181 11.65 25.38 4.83
CA LEU A 181 10.81 25.95 5.89
C LEU A 181 11.15 25.43 7.30
N ASN A 182 11.89 24.33 7.41
CA ASN A 182 12.17 23.66 8.69
C ASN A 182 13.67 23.30 8.86
N PRO A 183 14.58 24.28 8.98
CA PRO A 183 16.02 24.02 9.08
C PRO A 183 16.42 23.08 10.24
N ALA A 184 15.79 23.23 11.41
CA ALA A 184 16.05 22.36 12.56
C ALA A 184 15.66 20.90 12.29
N TRP A 185 14.51 20.67 11.65
CA TRP A 185 14.07 19.33 11.26
C TRP A 185 14.96 18.75 10.16
N LYS A 186 15.45 19.56 9.23
CA LYS A 186 16.42 19.15 8.21
C LYS A 186 17.73 18.68 8.85
N THR A 187 18.27 19.44 9.80
CA THR A 187 19.49 19.04 10.54
C THR A 187 19.27 17.76 11.32
N PHE A 188 18.13 17.62 11.99
CA PHE A 188 17.77 16.39 12.70
C PHE A 188 17.67 15.18 11.75
N LEU A 189 17.01 15.33 10.60
CA LEU A 189 16.94 14.28 9.58
C LEU A 189 18.33 13.89 9.05
N ALA A 190 19.21 14.86 8.81
CA ALA A 190 20.59 14.59 8.38
C ALA A 190 21.38 13.79 9.44
N SER A 191 21.20 14.11 10.72
CA SER A 191 21.79 13.35 11.83
C SER A 191 21.25 11.91 11.88
N LEU A 192 19.94 11.72 11.72
CA LEU A 192 19.32 10.38 11.64
C LEU A 192 19.87 9.55 10.49
N LEU A 193 19.96 10.15 9.28
CA LEU A 193 20.54 9.51 8.11
C LEU A 193 22.00 9.10 8.35
N ALA A 194 22.83 10.02 8.88
CA ALA A 194 24.24 9.77 9.14
C ALA A 194 24.49 8.67 10.18
N SER A 195 23.59 8.53 11.17
CA SER A 195 23.67 7.45 12.17
C SER A 195 23.41 6.04 11.62
N GLY A 196 22.91 5.93 10.37
CA GLY A 196 22.45 4.67 9.80
C GLY A 196 21.13 4.16 10.38
N ALA A 197 20.40 4.99 11.14
CA ALA A 197 19.06 4.64 11.66
C ALA A 197 18.07 4.27 10.55
N LEU A 198 18.32 4.78 9.34
CA LEU A 198 17.52 4.60 8.15
C LEU A 198 17.96 3.43 7.25
N SER A 199 19.15 2.85 7.49
CA SER A 199 19.76 1.82 6.65
C SER A 199 19.90 0.46 7.34
N THR A 200 19.53 0.35 8.62
CA THR A 200 19.61 -0.91 9.36
C THR A 200 18.30 -1.69 9.26
N GLU A 201 18.38 -2.93 8.78
CA GLU A 201 17.24 -3.85 8.74
C GLU A 201 16.83 -4.32 10.14
N ASP A 202 17.74 -4.24 11.12
CA ASP A 202 17.51 -4.67 12.51
C ASP A 202 16.42 -3.84 13.21
N PRO A 203 15.22 -4.41 13.46
CA PRO A 203 14.11 -3.72 14.11
C PRO A 203 14.45 -3.28 15.55
N LYS A 204 15.33 -4.00 16.26
CA LYS A 204 15.73 -3.69 17.64
C LYS A 204 16.68 -2.49 17.69
N ARG A 205 17.54 -2.34 16.68
CA ARG A 205 18.43 -1.17 16.55
C ARG A 205 17.64 0.08 16.17
N ARG A 206 16.63 -0.04 15.30
CA ARG A 206 15.68 1.03 14.98
C ARG A 206 14.87 1.49 16.21
N GLU A 207 14.41 0.54 17.01
CA GLU A 207 13.70 0.80 18.28
C GLU A 207 14.58 1.52 19.29
N LYS A 208 15.84 1.09 19.49
CA LYS A 208 16.80 1.76 20.37
C LYS A 208 17.14 3.20 19.93
N LEU A 209 17.01 3.51 18.65
CA LEU A 209 17.24 4.83 18.09
C LEU A 209 15.96 5.69 18.00
N GLY A 210 14.80 5.16 18.44
CA GLY A 210 13.54 5.90 18.49
C GLY A 210 12.98 6.29 17.13
N TYR A 211 13.35 5.57 16.05
CA TYR A 211 12.99 5.91 14.68
C TYR A 211 12.42 4.69 13.95
N ARG A 212 11.16 4.77 13.50
CA ARG A 212 10.49 3.74 12.69
C ARG A 212 9.71 4.39 11.55
N THR A 213 9.85 3.86 10.34
CA THR A 213 9.03 4.21 9.18
C THR A 213 7.89 3.23 8.98
N ASN A 214 6.76 3.74 8.53
CA ASN A 214 5.56 2.97 8.22
C ASN A 214 5.44 2.74 6.70
N PRO A 215 4.55 1.83 6.26
CA PRO A 215 4.42 1.48 4.84
C PRO A 215 3.99 2.65 3.94
N ASP A 216 3.33 3.66 4.50
CA ASP A 216 2.98 4.93 3.86
C ASP A 216 4.07 6.01 3.97
N GLY A 217 5.28 5.61 4.37
CA GLY A 217 6.46 6.47 4.40
C GLY A 217 6.43 7.56 5.47
N ASP A 218 5.57 7.47 6.48
CA ASP A 218 5.63 8.34 7.66
C ASP A 218 6.52 7.75 8.77
N ALA A 219 7.10 8.60 9.61
CA ALA A 219 7.89 8.19 10.78
C ALA A 219 7.38 8.88 12.05
N ASP A 220 7.52 8.26 13.21
CA ASP A 220 7.15 8.89 14.50
C ASP A 220 8.39 9.17 15.36
N VAL A 221 8.40 10.32 16.03
CA VAL A 221 9.43 10.75 16.98
C VAL A 221 8.74 11.13 18.29
N PRO A 222 8.88 10.31 19.35
CA PRO A 222 8.28 10.59 20.66
C PRO A 222 8.72 11.96 21.20
N GLY A 223 7.76 12.77 21.68
CA GLY A 223 8.03 14.07 22.28
C GLY A 223 8.41 15.20 21.31
N ALA A 224 8.44 14.95 19.99
CA ALA A 224 8.82 15.97 19.02
C ALA A 224 7.77 17.12 18.97
N PRO A 225 8.21 18.39 18.87
CA PRO A 225 7.32 19.54 18.86
C PRO A 225 6.67 19.73 17.48
N TYR A 226 5.79 18.80 17.09
CA TYR A 226 5.12 18.82 15.78
C TYR A 226 4.37 20.13 15.49
N THR A 227 3.99 20.88 16.52
CA THR A 227 3.29 22.17 16.41
C THR A 227 4.13 23.28 15.74
N THR A 228 5.46 23.15 15.74
CA THR A 228 6.38 24.11 15.10
C THR A 228 6.64 23.79 13.63
N PHE A 229 6.25 22.60 13.14
CA PHE A 229 6.51 22.20 11.77
C PHE A 229 5.70 23.04 10.78
N ARG A 230 6.34 23.55 9.73
CA ARG A 230 5.76 24.42 8.70
C ARG A 230 5.66 23.71 7.37
N TYR A 231 4.67 24.06 6.55
CA TYR A 231 4.46 23.49 5.22
C TYR A 231 3.94 24.56 4.26
N PRO A 232 4.29 24.53 2.96
CA PRO A 232 3.87 25.56 2.02
C PRO A 232 2.43 25.34 1.52
N PRO A 233 1.75 26.40 1.03
CA PRO A 233 0.48 26.27 0.33
C PRO A 233 0.67 25.68 -1.08
N CYS A 234 -0.44 25.34 -1.74
CA CYS A 234 -0.44 25.05 -3.18
C CYS A 234 0.07 26.25 -3.98
N PRO A 235 1.17 26.12 -4.75
CA PRO A 235 1.76 27.25 -5.48
C PRO A 235 0.84 27.78 -6.59
N LYS A 236 -0.01 26.93 -7.17
CA LYS A 236 -1.02 27.35 -8.15
C LYS A 236 -2.10 28.20 -7.50
N CYS A 237 -2.66 27.75 -6.37
CA CYS A 237 -3.70 28.48 -5.66
C CYS A 237 -3.19 29.78 -5.03
N LEU A 238 -1.90 29.85 -4.68
CA LEU A 238 -1.27 31.08 -4.20
C LEU A 238 -1.21 32.15 -5.30
N LYS A 239 -0.87 31.76 -6.53
CA LYS A 239 -0.85 32.65 -7.71
C LYS A 239 -2.25 32.98 -8.22
N THR A 240 -3.12 31.99 -8.26
CA THR A 240 -4.47 32.07 -8.81
C THR A 240 -5.44 31.47 -7.80
N PRO A 241 -6.05 32.30 -6.93
CA PRO A 241 -6.93 31.80 -5.89
C PRO A 241 -8.11 31.01 -6.48
N PRO A 242 -8.42 29.82 -5.94
CA PRO A 242 -9.42 28.92 -6.50
C PRO A 242 -10.85 29.41 -6.22
N ILE A 243 -11.82 28.84 -6.92
CA ILE A 243 -13.25 28.97 -6.57
C ILE A 243 -13.62 27.77 -5.69
N LEU A 244 -14.24 28.04 -4.54
CA LEU A 244 -14.66 27.04 -3.57
C LEU A 244 -15.99 26.38 -3.99
N PRO A 245 -16.38 25.24 -3.39
CA PRO A 245 -17.63 24.55 -3.74
C PRO A 245 -18.90 25.39 -3.57
N ASP A 246 -18.88 26.41 -2.71
CA ASP A 246 -19.97 27.36 -2.50
C ASP A 246 -19.98 28.53 -3.50
N GLY A 247 -19.07 28.53 -4.49
CA GLY A 247 -18.91 29.58 -5.49
C GLY A 247 -18.07 30.78 -5.03
N SER A 248 -17.66 30.83 -3.75
CA SER A 248 -16.85 31.93 -3.23
C SER A 248 -15.38 31.82 -3.68
N LYS A 249 -14.66 32.96 -3.70
CA LYS A 249 -13.23 32.97 -4.01
C LYS A 249 -12.43 32.52 -2.78
N GLY A 250 -11.67 31.44 -2.94
CA GLY A 250 -10.75 30.95 -1.93
C GLY A 250 -9.62 31.95 -1.67
N ARG A 251 -9.09 31.91 -0.45
CA ARG A 251 -7.98 32.73 0.02
C ARG A 251 -6.82 31.83 0.40
N VAL A 252 -5.66 32.10 -0.20
CA VAL A 252 -4.40 31.41 0.08
C VAL A 252 -3.38 32.47 0.46
N VAL A 253 -2.88 32.39 1.69
CA VAL A 253 -1.92 33.31 2.28
C VAL A 253 -0.72 32.49 2.72
N ALA A 254 0.46 32.87 2.24
CA ALA A 254 1.72 32.45 2.80
C ALA A 254 2.19 33.48 3.84
N ASP A 255 2.88 33.05 4.88
CA ASP A 255 3.66 33.97 5.72
C ASP A 255 4.96 34.40 5.02
N ASP A 256 5.76 35.24 5.69
CA ASP A 256 6.94 35.89 5.09
C ASP A 256 8.00 34.90 4.60
N ASP A 257 8.05 33.69 5.17
CA ASP A 257 8.97 32.63 4.73
C ASP A 257 8.33 31.66 3.73
N GLY A 258 7.07 31.87 3.36
CA GLY A 258 6.37 31.06 2.36
C GLY A 258 5.53 29.89 2.92
N ALA A 259 5.33 29.78 4.24
CA ALA A 259 4.53 28.71 4.82
C ALA A 259 3.02 29.03 4.79
N TRP A 260 2.18 28.01 4.68
CA TRP A 260 0.73 28.13 4.70
C TRP A 260 0.26 28.77 6.02
N SER A 261 -0.49 29.86 5.92
CA SER A 261 -1.03 30.61 7.06
C SER A 261 -2.46 30.19 7.41
N GLU A 262 -2.83 30.17 8.70
CA GLU A 262 -4.20 29.95 9.19
C GLU A 262 -5.21 31.01 8.72
N ARG A 263 -4.73 32.13 8.17
CA ARG A 263 -5.57 33.10 7.45
C ARG A 263 -6.14 32.52 6.14
N SER A 264 -5.58 31.44 5.63
CA SER A 264 -6.05 30.77 4.41
C SER A 264 -7.26 29.88 4.67
N ASN A 265 -8.18 29.80 3.71
CA ASN A 265 -9.25 28.80 3.69
C ASN A 265 -9.14 27.83 2.49
N ALA A 266 -8.08 27.96 1.69
CA ALA A 266 -7.82 27.16 0.51
C ALA A 266 -6.32 26.81 0.38
N GLY A 267 -5.96 26.10 -0.70
CA GLY A 267 -4.56 25.85 -1.06
C GLY A 267 -3.87 24.82 -0.17
N ILE A 268 -4.62 23.95 0.51
CA ILE A 268 -4.06 22.86 1.30
C ILE A 268 -3.58 21.75 0.35
N LEU A 269 -2.33 21.33 0.53
CA LEU A 269 -1.76 20.16 -0.13
C LEU A 269 -1.91 18.93 0.79
N LYS A 270 -2.42 17.84 0.23
CA LYS A 270 -2.50 16.51 0.86
C LYS A 270 -1.57 15.56 0.08
N PRO A 271 -0.92 14.56 0.70
CA PRO A 271 -0.35 13.44 -0.06
C PRO A 271 -1.43 12.84 -1.00
N ASN A 272 -1.05 12.42 -2.20
CA ASN A 272 -1.99 11.79 -3.13
C ASN A 272 -2.28 10.32 -2.78
N VAL A 273 -2.55 10.05 -1.50
CA VAL A 273 -2.89 8.74 -0.95
C VAL A 273 -4.29 8.79 -0.34
N ILE A 274 -4.99 7.67 -0.32
CA ILE A 274 -6.31 7.55 0.31
C ILE A 274 -6.12 7.36 1.82
N MET A 275 -6.47 8.38 2.59
CA MET A 275 -6.41 8.33 4.05
C MET A 275 -7.56 7.51 4.64
N PHE A 276 -7.42 7.01 5.86
CA PHE A 276 -8.54 6.40 6.57
C PHE A 276 -9.69 7.39 6.74
N GLY A 277 -10.88 7.00 6.26
CA GLY A 277 -12.08 7.83 6.19
C GLY A 277 -12.23 8.63 4.90
N GLU A 278 -11.27 8.55 3.99
CA GLU A 278 -11.38 9.09 2.63
C GLU A 278 -12.00 8.03 1.70
N SER A 279 -12.81 8.47 0.73
CA SER A 279 -13.35 7.58 -0.30
C SER A 279 -12.35 7.41 -1.44
N ILE A 280 -12.22 6.20 -1.95
CA ILE A 280 -11.47 5.94 -3.19
C ILE A 280 -12.21 6.63 -4.35
N PRO A 281 -11.51 7.37 -5.23
CA PRO A 281 -12.12 7.98 -6.40
C PRO A 281 -12.92 6.99 -7.25
N SER A 282 -14.09 7.40 -7.74
CA SER A 282 -15.00 6.52 -8.47
C SER A 282 -14.37 5.85 -9.69
N ASN A 283 -13.54 6.58 -10.44
CA ASN A 283 -12.81 6.04 -11.59
C ASN A 283 -11.81 4.94 -11.20
N VAL A 284 -11.09 5.11 -10.08
CA VAL A 284 -10.16 4.10 -9.55
C VAL A 284 -10.93 2.87 -9.04
N LYS A 285 -12.06 3.10 -8.36
CA LYS A 285 -12.96 2.03 -7.91
C LYS A 285 -13.49 1.21 -9.09
N MET A 286 -14.01 1.86 -10.13
CA MET A 286 -14.52 1.18 -11.33
C MET A 286 -13.42 0.41 -12.04
N ALA A 287 -12.24 1.02 -12.25
CA ALA A 287 -11.12 0.33 -12.89
C ALA A 287 -10.67 -0.93 -12.11
N ALA A 288 -10.66 -0.89 -10.78
CA ALA A 288 -10.36 -2.07 -9.97
C ALA A 288 -11.44 -3.16 -10.07
N GLU A 289 -12.71 -2.78 -10.11
CA GLU A 289 -13.83 -3.70 -10.29
C GLU A 289 -13.83 -4.34 -11.69
N ASP A 290 -13.52 -3.55 -12.72
CA ASP A 290 -13.39 -4.01 -14.11
C ASP A 290 -12.21 -4.95 -14.32
N ALA A 291 -11.09 -4.70 -13.64
CA ALA A 291 -9.94 -5.60 -13.63
C ALA A 291 -10.31 -6.98 -13.06
N ILE A 292 -11.12 -7.03 -11.99
CA ILE A 292 -11.65 -8.30 -11.48
C ILE A 292 -12.62 -8.92 -12.48
N ASN A 293 -13.57 -8.14 -13.02
CA ASN A 293 -14.57 -8.63 -13.97
C ASN A 293 -13.97 -9.24 -15.24
N SER A 294 -12.81 -8.72 -15.68
CA SER A 294 -12.09 -9.19 -16.87
C SER A 294 -11.14 -10.37 -16.61
N ALA A 295 -10.94 -10.72 -15.33
CA ALA A 295 -10.03 -11.77 -14.93
C ALA A 295 -10.73 -13.13 -14.82
N ASP A 296 -9.97 -14.17 -15.14
CA ASP A 296 -10.37 -15.56 -14.98
C ASP A 296 -9.89 -16.12 -13.63
N ARG A 297 -8.92 -15.46 -12.99
CA ARG A 297 -8.34 -15.84 -11.69
C ARG A 297 -7.91 -14.59 -10.92
N LEU A 298 -7.98 -14.66 -9.60
CA LEU A 298 -7.42 -13.65 -8.70
C LEU A 298 -6.25 -14.24 -7.91
N LEU A 299 -5.10 -13.59 -7.93
CA LEU A 299 -3.98 -13.93 -7.05
C LEU A 299 -3.68 -12.76 -6.08
N VAL A 300 -3.88 -13.01 -4.80
CA VAL A 300 -3.57 -12.07 -3.71
C VAL A 300 -2.14 -12.31 -3.23
N ILE A 301 -1.31 -11.26 -3.15
CA ILE A 301 0.10 -11.36 -2.75
C ILE A 301 0.40 -10.35 -1.64
N GLY A 302 0.94 -10.83 -0.51
CA GLY A 302 1.43 -9.96 0.56
C GLY A 302 0.35 -9.05 1.17
N SER A 303 -0.90 -9.49 1.20
CA SER A 303 -2.00 -8.74 1.80
C SER A 303 -2.79 -9.58 2.79
N SER A 304 -3.06 -9.00 3.96
CA SER A 304 -4.00 -9.53 4.93
C SER A 304 -5.47 -9.29 4.56
N LEU A 305 -5.75 -8.50 3.50
CA LEU A 305 -7.10 -8.05 3.13
C LEU A 305 -7.90 -7.41 4.29
N ALA A 306 -7.21 -6.90 5.31
CA ALA A 306 -7.87 -6.29 6.46
C ALA A 306 -8.73 -5.06 6.07
N THR A 307 -8.26 -4.28 5.08
CA THR A 307 -9.00 -3.12 4.56
C THR A 307 -10.18 -3.59 3.69
N TYR A 308 -11.35 -3.00 3.90
CA TYR A 308 -12.55 -3.39 3.13
C TYR A 308 -12.41 -3.07 1.63
N SER A 309 -11.65 -2.02 1.28
CA SER A 309 -11.38 -1.62 -0.10
C SER A 309 -10.78 -2.74 -0.96
N ALA A 310 -9.89 -3.55 -0.39
CA ALA A 310 -9.25 -4.68 -1.07
C ALA A 310 -10.04 -5.98 -0.86
N PHE A 311 -10.53 -6.22 0.37
CA PHE A 311 -11.35 -7.39 0.67
C PHE A 311 -12.58 -7.52 -0.25
N ARG A 312 -13.25 -6.40 -0.55
CA ARG A 312 -14.44 -6.42 -1.43
C ARG A 312 -14.12 -6.91 -2.86
N LEU A 313 -12.89 -6.71 -3.35
CA LEU A 313 -12.45 -7.21 -4.66
C LEU A 313 -12.23 -8.72 -4.62
N ALA A 314 -11.62 -9.24 -3.55
CA ALA A 314 -11.52 -10.68 -3.32
C ALA A 314 -12.90 -11.33 -3.14
N LYS A 315 -13.80 -10.68 -2.41
CA LYS A 315 -15.19 -11.13 -2.29
C LYS A 315 -15.91 -11.13 -3.65
N GLN A 316 -15.75 -10.10 -4.47
CA GLN A 316 -16.33 -10.05 -5.81
C GLN A 316 -15.80 -11.19 -6.70
N ALA A 317 -14.51 -11.49 -6.64
CA ALA A 317 -13.93 -12.65 -7.34
C ALA A 317 -14.56 -13.96 -6.87
N PHE A 318 -14.72 -14.12 -5.55
CA PHE A 318 -15.36 -15.31 -4.95
C PHE A 318 -16.83 -15.43 -5.36
N ASP A 319 -17.60 -14.36 -5.27
CA ASP A 319 -19.03 -14.34 -5.65
C ASP A 319 -19.23 -14.66 -7.15
N ARG A 320 -18.23 -14.38 -7.99
CA ARG A 320 -18.21 -14.74 -9.42
C ARG A 320 -17.78 -16.19 -9.69
N GLY A 321 -17.32 -16.92 -8.67
CA GLY A 321 -16.81 -18.28 -8.81
C GLY A 321 -15.49 -18.38 -9.56
N ILE A 322 -14.72 -17.30 -9.69
CA ILE A 322 -13.38 -17.38 -10.30
C ILE A 322 -12.36 -17.87 -9.26
N PRO A 323 -11.39 -18.74 -9.66
CA PRO A 323 -10.34 -19.23 -8.76
C PRO A 323 -9.61 -18.12 -8.00
N ILE A 324 -9.34 -18.36 -6.71
CA ILE A 324 -8.61 -17.45 -5.84
C ILE A 324 -7.33 -18.14 -5.33
N GLY A 325 -6.21 -17.46 -5.55
CA GLY A 325 -4.90 -17.79 -5.04
C GLY A 325 -4.45 -16.77 -4.00
N ILE A 326 -3.76 -17.18 -2.95
CA ILE A 326 -3.22 -16.28 -1.91
C ILE A 326 -1.81 -16.73 -1.51
N LEU A 327 -0.82 -15.89 -1.79
CA LEU A 327 0.56 -16.01 -1.28
C LEU A 327 0.79 -14.95 -0.19
N ASN A 328 0.74 -15.34 1.08
CA ASN A 328 0.88 -14.41 2.20
C ASN A 328 1.40 -15.12 3.46
N LEU A 329 2.45 -14.60 4.08
CA LEU A 329 3.03 -15.16 5.32
C LEU A 329 2.05 -15.19 6.50
N GLY A 330 1.23 -14.14 6.65
CA GLY A 330 0.27 -14.03 7.74
C GLY A 330 -1.12 -14.54 7.38
N GLY A 331 -2.00 -14.57 8.38
CA GLY A 331 -3.44 -14.77 8.16
C GLY A 331 -4.05 -13.71 7.26
N VAL A 332 -5.14 -14.09 6.58
CA VAL A 332 -5.91 -13.20 5.70
C VAL A 332 -7.34 -13.10 6.22
N ARG A 333 -7.92 -11.90 6.14
CA ARG A 333 -9.28 -11.61 6.59
C ARG A 333 -10.28 -12.53 5.87
N LYS A 334 -10.99 -13.34 6.67
CA LYS A 334 -12.09 -14.19 6.22
C LYS A 334 -11.70 -15.17 5.10
N GLU A 335 -10.46 -15.64 5.11
CA GLU A 335 -9.98 -16.57 4.08
C GLU A 335 -10.67 -17.93 4.11
N GLU A 336 -11.21 -18.35 5.27
CA GLU A 336 -12.01 -19.56 5.42
C GLU A 336 -13.24 -19.59 4.51
N ALA A 337 -13.79 -18.42 4.16
CA ALA A 337 -14.91 -18.33 3.24
C ALA A 337 -14.50 -18.62 1.79
N PHE A 338 -13.22 -18.43 1.44
CA PHE A 338 -12.71 -18.71 0.09
C PHE A 338 -12.29 -20.18 -0.10
N PHE A 339 -12.10 -20.92 1.00
CA PHE A 339 -11.56 -22.28 1.00
C PHE A 339 -12.37 -23.22 1.91
N THR A 340 -13.69 -23.30 1.70
CA THR A 340 -14.55 -24.13 2.55
C THR A 340 -14.17 -25.61 2.46
N PRO A 341 -14.37 -26.41 3.53
CA PRO A 341 -14.12 -27.85 3.50
C PRO A 341 -14.81 -28.55 2.34
N GLU A 342 -16.07 -28.21 2.07
CA GLU A 342 -16.88 -28.81 1.00
C GLU A 342 -16.27 -28.55 -0.38
N SER A 343 -15.85 -27.30 -0.62
CA SER A 343 -15.19 -26.91 -1.87
C SER A 343 -13.85 -27.62 -2.02
N ARG A 344 -13.09 -27.73 -0.93
CA ARG A 344 -11.79 -28.42 -0.91
C ARG A 344 -11.94 -29.92 -1.20
N ASP A 345 -12.88 -30.58 -0.54
CA ASP A 345 -13.16 -32.00 -0.74
C ASP A 345 -13.68 -32.28 -2.16
N GLU A 346 -14.48 -31.37 -2.72
CA GLU A 346 -14.88 -31.42 -4.11
C GLU A 346 -13.68 -31.29 -5.05
N TRP A 347 -12.84 -30.27 -4.87
CA TRP A 347 -11.68 -30.03 -5.74
C TRP A 347 -10.61 -31.11 -5.64
N ASP A 348 -10.41 -31.70 -4.46
CA ASP A 348 -9.51 -32.83 -4.25
C ASP A 348 -10.02 -34.07 -5.00
N ARG A 349 -11.32 -34.39 -4.84
CA ARG A 349 -11.97 -35.53 -5.53
C ARG A 349 -11.86 -35.45 -7.05
N ILE A 350 -11.94 -34.25 -7.61
CA ILE A 350 -11.84 -34.04 -9.07
C ILE A 350 -10.42 -33.71 -9.54
N GLY A 351 -9.42 -33.71 -8.66
CA GLY A 351 -8.02 -33.43 -8.99
C GLY A 351 -7.69 -32.00 -9.38
N ASN A 352 -8.61 -31.04 -9.18
CA ASN A 352 -8.47 -29.65 -9.65
C ASN A 352 -8.10 -28.65 -8.53
N MET A 353 -7.72 -29.12 -7.34
CA MET A 353 -7.43 -28.24 -6.20
C MET A 353 -6.44 -27.12 -6.55
N GLY A 354 -5.29 -27.46 -7.13
CA GLY A 354 -4.26 -26.47 -7.50
C GLY A 354 -4.69 -25.50 -8.60
N GLU A 355 -5.73 -25.82 -9.39
CA GLU A 355 -6.25 -24.93 -10.44
C GLU A 355 -7.35 -24.00 -9.94
N LYS A 356 -8.14 -24.46 -8.95
CA LYS A 356 -9.30 -23.76 -8.41
C LYS A 356 -8.98 -22.96 -7.16
N ALA A 357 -7.94 -23.35 -6.41
CA ALA A 357 -7.53 -22.71 -5.19
C ALA A 357 -6.04 -22.83 -4.92
N PHE A 358 -5.47 -21.75 -4.40
CA PHE A 358 -4.11 -21.75 -3.90
C PHE A 358 -4.04 -20.91 -2.62
N ARG A 359 -3.41 -21.45 -1.58
CA ARG A 359 -3.12 -20.72 -0.37
C ARG A 359 -1.82 -21.22 0.23
N ALA A 360 -0.82 -20.35 0.37
CA ALA A 360 0.44 -20.72 0.96
C ALA A 360 1.05 -19.62 1.84
N SER A 361 1.69 -20.04 2.93
CA SER A 361 2.32 -19.17 3.92
C SER A 361 3.83 -19.05 3.70
N TRP A 362 4.22 -18.34 2.64
CA TRP A 362 5.62 -18.17 2.24
C TRP A 362 5.95 -16.72 1.91
N ALA A 363 7.24 -16.38 2.03
CA ALA A 363 7.77 -15.10 1.57
C ALA A 363 7.70 -15.04 0.03
N CYS A 364 7.33 -13.87 -0.50
CA CYS A 364 7.07 -13.74 -1.93
C CYS A 364 8.36 -13.83 -2.75
N GLU A 365 9.45 -13.33 -2.19
CA GLU A 365 10.78 -13.26 -2.76
C GLU A 365 11.44 -14.64 -2.88
N ASP A 366 11.02 -15.60 -2.06
CA ASP A 366 11.52 -16.98 -2.10
C ASP A 366 10.76 -17.84 -3.12
N VAL A 367 9.48 -17.52 -3.39
CA VAL A 367 8.61 -18.34 -4.23
C VAL A 367 8.49 -17.81 -5.65
N LEU A 368 8.19 -16.52 -5.84
CA LEU A 368 7.84 -15.98 -7.16
C LEU A 368 8.98 -16.12 -8.19
N PRO A 369 10.26 -15.86 -7.87
CA PRO A 369 11.35 -16.08 -8.82
C PRO A 369 11.46 -17.55 -9.27
N LYS A 370 11.19 -18.50 -8.36
CA LYS A 370 11.24 -19.95 -8.67
C LYS A 370 10.07 -20.41 -9.53
N VAL A 371 8.89 -19.81 -9.34
CA VAL A 371 7.77 -20.02 -10.27
C VAL A 371 8.10 -19.50 -11.67
N VAL A 372 8.75 -18.32 -11.77
CA VAL A 372 9.23 -17.80 -13.07
C VAL A 372 10.22 -18.75 -13.73
N GLU A 373 11.20 -19.29 -12.99
CA GLU A 373 12.15 -20.28 -13.50
C GLU A 373 11.41 -21.49 -14.09
N ARG A 374 10.36 -21.98 -13.42
CA ARG A 374 9.57 -23.14 -13.88
C ARG A 374 8.78 -22.90 -15.17
N PHE A 375 8.33 -21.68 -15.44
CA PHE A 375 7.66 -21.36 -16.71
C PHE A 375 8.62 -21.06 -17.86
N LYS A 376 9.91 -20.85 -17.56
CA LYS A 376 10.96 -20.64 -18.56
C LYS A 376 11.69 -21.92 -18.96
N ALA A 377 11.70 -22.91 -18.07
CA ALA A 377 12.14 -24.28 -18.34
C ALA A 377 11.12 -25.01 -19.21
#